data_AF-A0A4Z0L9J3-F1
#
_entry.id   AF-A0A4Z0L9J3-F1
#
_cell.length_a   1.000
_cell.length_b   1.000
_cell.length_c   1.000
_cell.angle_alpha   90.00
_cell.angle_beta   90.00
_cell.angle_gamma   90.00
#
_symmetry.space_group_name_H-M   'P 1'
#
loop_
_entity.id
_entity.type
_entity.pdbx_description
1 polymer ?
#
loop_
_entity_poly.entity_id
_entity_poly.type
_entity_poly.pdbx_seq_one_letter_code
_entity_poly.pdbx_strand_id
1 'polypeptide(L)'
;MENEINKEAYDLRVNKGILPTIDIAGHTFYVDIRMDMLRPKDDFLSKGIVFSDIGNYYDQDKRTYSIPYNPNTHEFQEPDYLNIKELPKDLIAVRFPSERLLDRIGWNRQYGFELTHGLVKNGLKLQFTAKHIPWGKTFLVDLIKSNIKTEEKLKKAVEKQQPTQIKQSKQKGRKI
;
A
#
# COMPACT_ATOMS: atom_id res chain seq x y z
N MET A 1 17.63 13.17 -31.44
CA MET A 1 17.29 14.29 -30.53
C MET A 1 17.96 13.99 -29.21
N GLU A 2 18.99 14.76 -28.87
CA GLU A 2 19.69 14.63 -27.59
C GLU A 2 18.74 14.92 -26.44
N ASN A 3 18.70 14.02 -25.45
CA ASN A 3 17.86 14.15 -24.27
C ASN A 3 18.47 15.21 -23.33
N GLU A 4 18.12 16.47 -23.56
CA GLU A 4 18.51 17.56 -22.69
C GLU A 4 17.81 17.40 -21.32
N ILE A 5 18.60 17.36 -20.25
CA ILE A 5 18.06 17.35 -18.88
C ILE A 5 17.23 18.62 -18.71
N ASN A 6 16.01 18.51 -18.18
CA ASN A 6 15.19 19.67 -17.85
C ASN A 6 15.94 20.56 -16.83
N LYS A 7 16.55 21.63 -17.34
CA LYS A 7 17.45 22.52 -16.58
C LYS A 7 16.72 23.21 -15.43
N GLU A 8 15.45 23.58 -15.63
CA GLU A 8 14.64 24.23 -14.61
C GLU A 8 14.34 23.27 -13.45
N ALA A 9 13.88 22.06 -13.76
CA ALA A 9 13.64 21.03 -12.74
C ALA A 9 14.92 20.66 -11.99
N TYR A 10 16.06 20.65 -12.69
CA TYR A 10 17.36 20.37 -12.10
C TYR A 10 17.78 21.49 -11.14
N ASP A 11 17.68 22.75 -11.56
CA ASP A 11 17.97 23.91 -10.71
C ASP A 11 17.09 23.93 -9.45
N LEU A 12 15.78 23.70 -9.61
CA LEU A 12 14.83 23.61 -8.50
C LEU A 12 15.26 22.52 -7.50
N ARG A 13 15.61 21.33 -7.98
CA ARG A 13 15.95 20.20 -7.12
C ARG A 13 17.34 20.29 -6.49
N VAL A 14 18.34 20.72 -7.25
CA VAL A 14 19.76 20.67 -6.84
C VAL A 14 20.17 21.96 -6.13
N ASN A 15 19.89 23.11 -6.74
CA ASN A 15 20.38 24.40 -6.26
C ASN A 15 19.40 25.04 -5.26
N LYS A 16 18.09 24.93 -5.50
CA LYS A 16 17.04 25.49 -4.62
C LYS A 16 16.52 24.51 -3.56
N GLY A 17 16.93 23.24 -3.64
CA GLY A 17 16.57 22.22 -2.65
C GLY A 17 15.09 21.81 -2.63
N ILE A 18 14.33 22.10 -3.68
CA ILE A 18 12.91 21.73 -3.78
C ILE A 18 12.79 20.22 -3.95
N LEU A 19 12.14 19.55 -2.99
CA LEU A 19 11.85 18.12 -3.08
C LEU A 19 10.74 17.85 -4.11
N PRO A 20 10.81 16.73 -4.83
CA PRO A 20 9.68 16.26 -5.64
C PRO A 20 8.46 16.01 -4.75
N THR A 21 7.27 16.09 -5.34
CA THR A 21 6.01 15.83 -4.67
C THR A 21 5.22 14.76 -5.37
N ILE A 22 4.41 14.02 -4.61
CA ILE A 22 3.42 13.09 -5.15
C ILE A 22 2.05 13.38 -4.54
N ASP A 23 1.04 13.47 -5.40
CA ASP A 23 -0.36 13.48 -4.98
C ASP A 23 -0.88 12.04 -4.84
N ILE A 24 -1.48 11.72 -3.70
CA ILE A 24 -2.14 10.45 -3.43
C ILE A 24 -3.55 10.75 -2.93
N ALA A 25 -4.53 10.50 -3.80
CA ALA A 25 -5.95 10.72 -3.51
C ALA A 25 -6.26 12.16 -3.04
N GLY A 26 -5.60 13.17 -3.64
CA GLY A 26 -5.79 14.58 -3.30
C GLY A 26 -4.93 15.10 -2.14
N HIS A 27 -4.14 14.23 -1.49
CA HIS A 27 -3.16 14.65 -0.49
C HIS A 27 -1.75 14.69 -1.08
N THR A 28 -1.03 15.79 -0.86
CA THR A 28 0.32 15.97 -1.41
C THR A 28 1.39 15.59 -0.38
N PHE A 29 2.33 14.77 -0.80
CA PHE A 29 3.51 14.41 -0.03
C PHE A 29 4.78 14.92 -0.69
N TYR A 30 5.78 15.30 0.12
CA TYR A 30 7.15 15.44 -0.32
C TYR A 30 7.83 14.06 -0.37
N VAL A 31 8.58 13.82 -1.44
CA VAL A 31 9.44 12.64 -1.58
C VAL A 31 10.74 12.93 -0.84
N ASP A 32 10.84 12.45 0.40
CA ASP A 32 11.96 12.73 1.29
C ASP A 32 12.82 11.48 1.52
N ILE A 33 13.70 11.21 0.55
CA ILE A 33 14.59 10.04 0.59
C ILE A 33 15.50 10.05 1.83
N ARG A 34 15.89 11.23 2.32
CA ARG A 34 16.77 11.34 3.49
C ARG A 34 16.05 10.91 4.78
N MET A 35 14.74 11.13 4.84
CA MET A 35 13.88 10.71 5.94
C MET A 35 13.22 9.36 5.72
N ASP A 36 13.56 8.66 4.62
CA ASP A 36 12.96 7.38 4.23
C ASP A 36 11.43 7.42 4.13
N MET A 37 10.84 8.52 3.64
CA MET A 37 9.38 8.64 3.61
C MET A 37 8.79 9.54 2.52
N LEU A 38 7.51 9.30 2.22
CA LEU A 38 6.61 10.31 1.70
C LEU A 38 6.09 11.13 2.89
N ARG A 39 6.68 12.32 3.07
CA ARG A 39 6.37 13.21 4.17
C ARG A 39 5.16 14.10 3.82
N PRO A 40 4.10 14.14 4.63
CA PRO A 40 2.94 14.99 4.36
C PRO A 40 3.35 16.45 4.18
N LYS A 41 2.72 17.13 3.21
CA LYS A 41 3.01 18.55 2.96
C LYS A 41 2.32 19.46 3.97
N ASP A 42 1.07 19.17 4.28
CA ASP A 42 0.16 20.02 5.05
C ASP A 42 -0.67 19.28 6.11
N ASP A 43 -0.52 17.96 6.24
CA ASP A 43 -1.09 17.18 7.35
C ASP A 43 -0.01 16.80 8.38
N PHE A 44 0.10 17.62 9.42
CA PHE A 44 1.08 17.41 10.50
C PHE A 44 0.68 16.30 11.49
N LEU A 45 -0.54 15.76 11.42
CA LEU A 45 -0.99 14.66 12.27
C LEU A 45 -0.69 13.31 11.65
N SER A 46 -0.63 13.25 10.32
CA SER A 46 -0.18 12.07 9.58
C SER A 46 1.30 11.79 9.82
N LYS A 47 1.63 10.52 10.04
CA LYS A 47 3.01 10.03 10.09
C LYS A 47 3.65 9.90 8.70
N GLY A 48 2.87 10.09 7.64
CA GLY A 48 3.32 9.86 6.27
C GLY A 48 3.39 8.39 5.90
N ILE A 49 4.17 8.09 4.86
CA ILE A 49 4.40 6.72 4.39
C ILE A 49 5.90 6.47 4.37
N VAL A 50 6.38 5.61 5.26
CA VAL A 50 7.80 5.22 5.33
C VAL A 50 8.11 4.21 4.22
N PHE A 51 9.17 4.41 3.45
CA PHE A 51 9.51 3.54 2.32
C PHE A 51 9.92 2.14 2.80
N SER A 52 10.67 2.04 3.89
CA SER A 52 11.02 0.75 4.49
C SER A 52 9.80 -0.08 4.91
N ASP A 53 8.73 0.56 5.42
CA ASP A 53 7.51 -0.13 5.84
C ASP A 53 6.73 -0.71 4.66
N ILE A 54 6.85 -0.09 3.49
CA ILE A 54 6.17 -0.55 2.26
C ILE A 54 7.07 -1.38 1.35
N GLY A 55 8.27 -1.77 1.80
CA GLY A 55 9.25 -2.51 0.99
C GLY A 55 8.68 -3.80 0.37
N ASN A 56 7.83 -4.52 1.11
CA ASN A 56 7.18 -5.76 0.66
C ASN A 56 6.15 -5.55 -0.46
N TYR A 57 5.74 -4.30 -0.72
CA TYR A 57 4.79 -3.92 -1.76
C TYR A 57 5.48 -3.44 -3.05
N TYR A 58 6.81 -3.54 -3.11
CA TYR A 58 7.59 -3.17 -4.28
C TYR A 58 7.56 -4.26 -5.35
N ASP A 59 7.15 -3.87 -6.56
CA ASP A 59 7.26 -4.70 -7.76
C ASP A 59 8.54 -4.33 -8.51
N GLN A 60 9.52 -5.23 -8.54
CA GLN A 60 10.83 -5.00 -9.16
C GLN A 60 10.76 -4.81 -10.68
N ASP A 61 9.86 -5.55 -11.35
CA ASP A 61 9.71 -5.50 -12.81
C ASP A 61 9.09 -4.17 -13.24
N LYS A 62 8.04 -3.75 -12.53
CA LYS A 62 7.33 -2.49 -12.79
C LYS A 62 8.03 -1.28 -12.20
N ARG A 63 8.90 -1.49 -11.20
CA ARG A 63 9.56 -0.46 -10.40
C ARG A 63 8.57 0.48 -9.72
N THR A 64 7.53 -0.11 -9.15
CA THR A 64 6.43 0.62 -8.50
C THR A 64 6.06 -0.02 -7.18
N TYR A 65 5.63 0.80 -6.23
CA TYR A 65 4.89 0.35 -5.07
C TYR A 65 3.41 0.20 -5.41
N SER A 66 2.74 -0.80 -4.86
CA SER A 66 1.27 -0.92 -4.87
C SER A 66 0.79 -1.20 -3.46
N ILE A 67 0.40 -0.16 -2.72
CA ILE A 67 0.15 -0.23 -1.28
C ILE A 67 -1.33 -0.01 -0.94
N PRO A 68 -1.83 -0.64 0.13
CA PRO A 68 -2.96 -0.15 0.90
C PRO A 68 -2.70 1.27 1.43
N TYR A 69 -3.71 2.14 1.36
CA TYR A 69 -3.62 3.52 1.82
C TYR A 69 -4.94 3.95 2.45
N ASN A 70 -4.87 4.61 3.60
CA ASN A 70 -6.02 5.19 4.27
C ASN A 70 -6.13 6.68 3.87
N PRO A 71 -7.14 7.08 3.08
CA PRO A 71 -7.30 8.46 2.64
C PRO A 71 -7.78 9.41 3.74
N ASN A 72 -8.19 8.91 4.92
CA ASN A 72 -8.60 9.74 6.04
C ASN A 72 -7.43 10.10 6.97
N THR A 73 -6.49 9.17 7.16
CA THR A 73 -5.28 9.40 8.00
C THR A 73 -4.06 9.75 7.17
N HIS A 74 -4.15 9.63 5.83
CA HIS A 74 -3.07 9.84 4.89
C HIS A 74 -1.84 8.95 5.15
N GLU A 75 -2.09 7.73 5.62
CA GLU A 75 -1.04 6.78 6.02
C GLU A 75 -1.15 5.46 5.25
N PHE A 76 -0.02 4.75 5.19
CA PHE A 76 -0.02 3.33 4.84
C PHE A 76 -0.67 2.54 5.99
N GLN A 77 -1.61 1.68 5.65
CA GLN A 77 -2.32 0.85 6.63
C GLN A 77 -2.68 -0.50 6.01
N GLU A 78 -2.20 -1.59 6.58
CA GLU A 78 -2.53 -2.94 6.12
C GLU A 78 -3.96 -3.32 6.53
N PRO A 79 -4.73 -3.99 5.64
CA PRO A 79 -5.95 -4.67 6.05
C PRO A 79 -5.60 -5.91 6.89
N ASP A 80 -6.57 -6.41 7.67
CA ASP A 80 -6.45 -7.68 8.38
C ASP A 80 -6.45 -8.86 7.41
N TYR A 81 -5.29 -9.16 6.83
CA TYR A 81 -5.14 -10.23 5.84
C TYR A 81 -5.59 -11.61 6.35
N LEU A 82 -5.51 -11.87 7.66
CA LEU A 82 -5.87 -13.16 8.24
C LEU A 82 -7.39 -13.36 8.27
N ASN A 83 -8.15 -12.31 8.57
CA ASN A 83 -9.60 -12.43 8.80
C ASN A 83 -10.46 -11.64 7.81
N ILE A 84 -9.86 -11.00 6.80
CA ILE A 84 -10.61 -10.23 5.81
C ILE A 84 -11.60 -11.12 5.06
N LYS A 85 -12.86 -10.67 5.00
CA LYS A 85 -13.99 -11.37 4.35
C LYS A 85 -14.72 -10.50 3.32
N GLU A 86 -14.42 -9.21 3.28
CA GLU A 86 -14.95 -8.27 2.30
C GLU A 86 -13.86 -7.30 1.88
N LEU A 87 -14.04 -6.63 0.75
CA LEU A 87 -13.11 -5.58 0.32
C LEU A 87 -13.12 -4.44 1.37
N PRO A 88 -11.96 -3.89 1.74
CA PRO A 88 -11.91 -2.81 2.71
C PRO A 88 -12.56 -1.57 2.11
N LYS A 89 -13.34 -0.87 2.94
CA LYS A 89 -14.16 0.30 2.53
C LYS A 89 -13.49 1.62 2.87
N ASP A 90 -12.67 1.58 3.90
CA ASP A 90 -11.86 2.63 4.49
C ASP A 90 -10.45 2.70 3.88
N LEU A 91 -9.99 1.64 3.21
CA LEU A 91 -8.71 1.60 2.53
C LEU A 91 -8.87 1.56 1.01
N ILE A 92 -7.96 2.22 0.30
CA ILE A 92 -7.81 2.12 -1.14
C ILE A 92 -6.45 1.52 -1.49
N ALA A 93 -6.33 0.91 -2.66
CA ALA A 93 -5.02 0.52 -3.19
C ALA A 93 -4.50 1.63 -4.12
N VAL A 94 -3.27 2.07 -3.90
CA VAL A 94 -2.61 3.10 -4.71
C VAL A 94 -1.29 2.59 -5.24
N ARG A 95 -0.92 3.04 -6.44
CA ARG A 95 0.34 2.69 -7.08
C ARG A 95 1.12 3.91 -7.52
N PHE A 96 2.41 3.91 -7.22
CA PHE A 96 3.34 4.96 -7.61
C PHE A 96 4.75 4.42 -7.85
N PRO A 97 5.61 5.16 -8.59
CA PRO A 97 6.99 4.76 -8.84
C PRO A 97 7.81 4.60 -7.55
N SER A 98 8.90 3.81 -7.58
CA SER A 98 9.80 3.72 -6.42
C SER A 98 10.50 5.04 -6.10
N GLU A 99 11.08 5.16 -4.91
CA GLU A 99 11.80 6.36 -4.44
C GLU A 99 12.92 6.75 -5.40
N ARG A 100 13.62 5.78 -6.01
CA ARG A 100 14.62 6.02 -7.07
C ARG A 100 14.05 6.73 -8.30
N LEU A 101 12.79 6.47 -8.64
CA LEU A 101 12.11 7.10 -9.78
C LEU A 101 11.43 8.41 -9.39
N LEU A 102 10.94 8.51 -8.15
CA LEU A 102 10.32 9.70 -7.61
C LEU A 102 11.33 10.83 -7.37
N ASP A 103 12.52 10.52 -6.84
CA ASP A 103 13.61 11.47 -6.65
C ASP A 103 14.96 10.83 -7.00
N ARG A 104 15.26 10.76 -8.29
CA ARG A 104 16.53 10.23 -8.79
C ARG A 104 17.75 10.98 -8.25
N ILE A 105 17.64 12.29 -8.07
CA ILE A 105 18.74 13.12 -7.55
C ILE A 105 18.96 12.80 -6.07
N GLY A 106 17.88 12.74 -5.28
CA GLY A 106 17.94 12.35 -3.88
C GLY A 106 18.51 10.94 -3.70
N TRP A 107 18.08 10.00 -4.55
CA TRP A 107 18.61 8.64 -4.58
C TRP A 107 20.10 8.61 -4.90
N ASN A 108 20.51 9.28 -5.98
CA ASN A 108 21.91 9.33 -6.38
C ASN A 108 22.78 9.91 -5.25
N ARG A 109 22.32 10.97 -4.59
CA ARG A 109 23.00 11.57 -3.42
C ARG A 109 23.10 10.61 -2.23
N GLN A 110 22.02 9.89 -1.90
CA GLN A 110 21.97 8.96 -0.77
C GLN A 110 22.96 7.79 -0.96
N TYR A 111 23.09 7.29 -2.18
CA TYR A 111 23.89 6.11 -2.51
C TYR A 111 25.25 6.43 -3.16
N GLY A 112 25.66 7.70 -3.20
CA GLY A 112 26.99 8.10 -3.68
C GLY A 112 27.19 8.02 -5.21
N PHE A 113 26.11 8.09 -5.99
CA PHE A 113 26.19 8.18 -7.45
C PHE A 113 26.31 9.64 -7.91
N GLU A 114 26.84 9.84 -9.12
CA GLU A 114 26.78 11.13 -9.82
C GLU A 114 25.33 11.66 -9.88
N LEU A 115 25.11 12.94 -9.56
CA LEU A 115 23.76 13.50 -9.46
C LEU A 115 22.95 13.34 -10.76
N THR A 116 23.61 13.44 -11.91
CA THR A 116 22.97 13.32 -13.23
C THR A 116 22.80 11.88 -13.70
N HIS A 117 23.28 10.89 -12.94
CA HIS A 117 23.23 9.49 -13.32
C HIS A 117 21.79 9.03 -13.60
N GLY A 118 21.53 8.64 -14.85
CA GLY A 118 20.22 8.15 -15.31
C GLY A 118 19.19 9.24 -15.63
N LEU A 119 19.51 10.54 -15.49
CA LEU A 119 18.59 11.63 -15.86
C LEU A 119 18.40 11.74 -17.38
N VAL A 120 19.44 11.50 -18.17
CA VAL A 120 19.38 11.56 -19.65
C VAL A 120 18.38 10.55 -20.22
N LYS A 121 18.23 9.37 -19.58
CA LYS A 121 17.31 8.33 -20.07
C LYS A 121 15.86 8.55 -19.64
N ASN A 122 15.66 9.10 -18.44
CA ASN A 122 14.35 9.09 -17.77
C ASN A 122 13.74 10.49 -17.60
N GLY A 123 14.49 11.54 -17.91
CA GLY A 123 14.14 12.91 -17.59
C GLY A 123 14.18 13.20 -16.09
N LEU A 124 13.87 14.45 -15.74
CA LEU A 124 13.67 14.90 -14.36
C LEU A 124 12.27 15.49 -14.22
N LYS A 125 11.47 14.92 -13.31
CA LYS A 125 10.11 15.36 -13.00
C LYS A 125 10.02 15.60 -11.49
N LEU A 126 9.38 16.69 -11.09
CA LEU A 126 9.21 17.04 -9.67
C LEU A 126 7.79 16.81 -9.14
N GLN A 127 6.82 16.49 -10.01
CA GLN A 127 5.42 16.33 -9.60
C GLN A 127 4.88 14.99 -10.11
N PHE A 128 4.35 14.19 -9.21
CA PHE A 128 3.80 12.86 -9.47
C PHE A 128 2.37 12.76 -8.97
N THR A 129 1.65 11.77 -9.49
CA THR A 129 0.30 11.44 -9.05
C THR A 129 0.22 9.93 -8.96
N ALA A 130 -0.19 9.40 -7.81
CA ALA A 130 -0.43 7.99 -7.63
C ALA A 130 -1.70 7.56 -8.38
N LYS A 131 -1.71 6.31 -8.84
CA LYS A 131 -2.85 5.72 -9.54
C LYS A 131 -3.66 4.89 -8.56
N HIS A 132 -4.97 5.13 -8.51
CA HIS A 132 -5.89 4.23 -7.81
C HIS A 132 -5.96 2.86 -8.52
N ILE A 133 -5.93 1.79 -7.73
CA ILE A 133 -6.11 0.41 -8.18
C ILE A 133 -7.39 -0.12 -7.53
N PRO A 134 -8.40 -0.56 -8.31
CA PRO A 134 -9.55 -1.23 -7.73
C PRO A 134 -9.11 -2.52 -7.03
N TRP A 135 -9.53 -2.72 -5.77
CA TRP A 135 -9.20 -3.94 -5.01
C TRP A 135 -9.57 -5.23 -5.74
N GLY A 136 -10.63 -5.20 -6.55
CA GLY A 136 -11.05 -6.30 -7.42
C GLY A 136 -9.99 -6.79 -8.42
N LYS A 137 -8.92 -6.02 -8.66
CA LYS A 137 -7.80 -6.36 -9.54
C LYS A 137 -6.53 -6.76 -8.77
N THR A 138 -6.65 -6.98 -7.46
CA THR A 138 -5.53 -7.33 -6.57
C THR A 138 -5.68 -8.77 -6.06
N PHE A 139 -4.64 -9.29 -5.41
CA PHE A 139 -4.66 -10.62 -4.77
C PHE A 139 -5.72 -10.73 -3.64
N LEU A 140 -6.21 -9.60 -3.13
CA LEU A 140 -7.13 -9.55 -2.00
C LEU A 140 -8.44 -10.30 -2.28
N VAL A 141 -8.88 -10.33 -3.54
CA VAL A 141 -10.08 -11.07 -3.96
C VAL A 141 -9.95 -12.57 -3.68
N ASP A 142 -8.80 -13.15 -4.01
CA ASP A 142 -8.59 -14.59 -3.82
C ASP A 142 -8.29 -14.93 -2.36
N LEU A 143 -7.64 -14.02 -1.63
CA LEU A 143 -7.46 -14.14 -0.19
C LEU A 143 -8.80 -14.16 0.55
N ILE A 144 -9.72 -13.24 0.24
CA ILE A 144 -11.07 -13.20 0.81
C ILE A 144 -11.81 -14.53 0.56
N LYS A 145 -11.78 -15.04 -0.68
CA LYS A 145 -12.39 -16.34 -1.00
C LYS A 145 -11.78 -17.48 -0.17
N SER A 146 -10.47 -17.44 0.06
CA SER A 146 -9.77 -18.45 0.87
C SER A 146 -10.19 -18.39 2.34
N ASN A 147 -10.27 -17.18 2.91
CA ASN A 147 -10.65 -16.96 4.30
C ASN A 147 -12.09 -17.40 4.56
N ILE A 148 -13.04 -17.05 3.69
CA ILE A 148 -14.45 -17.49 3.79
C ILE A 148 -14.54 -19.02 3.75
N LYS A 149 -13.87 -19.68 2.80
CA LYS A 149 -13.86 -21.16 2.70
C LYS A 149 -13.27 -21.81 3.94
N THR A 150 -12.23 -21.23 4.50
CA THR A 150 -11.58 -21.73 5.72
C THR A 150 -12.52 -21.63 6.91
N GLU A 151 -13.20 -20.51 7.07
CA GLU A 151 -14.22 -20.31 8.11
C GLU A 151 -15.39 -21.30 7.97
N GLU A 152 -15.90 -21.51 6.77
CA GLU A 152 -16.98 -22.47 6.52
C GLU A 152 -16.59 -23.91 6.89
N LYS A 153 -15.34 -24.30 6.60
CA LYS A 153 -14.81 -25.61 6.99
C LYS A 153 -14.71 -25.75 8.50
N LEU A 154 -14.24 -24.72 9.19
CA LEU A 154 -14.15 -24.69 10.65
C LEU A 154 -15.53 -24.81 11.29
N LYS A 155 -16.54 -24.05 10.81
CA LYS A 155 -17.93 -24.14 11.29
C LYS A 155 -18.49 -25.56 11.13
N LYS A 156 -18.32 -26.17 9.95
CA LYS A 156 -18.75 -27.56 9.68
C LYS A 156 -18.03 -28.59 10.56
N ALA A 157 -16.76 -28.37 10.90
CA ALA A 157 -16.02 -29.27 11.78
C ALA A 157 -16.53 -29.19 13.23
N VAL A 158 -16.82 -27.98 13.71
CA VAL A 158 -17.39 -27.73 15.05
C VAL A 158 -18.81 -28.31 15.15
N GLU A 159 -19.66 -28.13 14.13
CA GLU A 159 -21.01 -28.71 14.08
C GLU A 159 -21.00 -30.24 14.12
N LYS A 160 -20.03 -30.88 13.45
CA LYS A 160 -19.87 -32.36 13.48
C LYS A 160 -19.37 -32.89 14.82
N GLN A 161 -18.78 -32.05 15.66
CA GLN A 161 -18.23 -32.43 16.97
C GLN A 161 -19.18 -32.13 18.14
N GLN A 162 -20.30 -31.44 17.91
CA GLN A 162 -21.34 -31.31 18.93
C GLN A 162 -22.09 -32.64 19.08
N PRO A 163 -22.11 -33.26 20.27
CA PRO A 163 -22.87 -34.49 20.48
C PRO A 163 -24.36 -34.17 20.31
N THR A 164 -24.99 -34.90 19.40
CA THR A 164 -26.44 -34.92 19.21
C THR A 164 -27.08 -35.10 20.58
N GLN A 165 -27.74 -34.06 21.12
CA GLN A 165 -28.46 -34.18 22.37
C GLN A 165 -29.46 -35.33 22.23
N ILE A 166 -29.19 -36.41 22.96
CA ILE A 166 -30.02 -37.60 23.04
C ILE A 166 -31.42 -37.14 23.44
N LYS A 167 -32.38 -37.27 22.53
CA LYS A 167 -33.80 -37.04 22.81
C LYS A 167 -34.18 -37.90 24.02
N GLN A 168 -34.38 -37.25 25.17
CA GLN A 168 -34.88 -37.90 26.37
C GLN A 168 -36.20 -38.59 26.03
N SER A 169 -36.20 -39.92 26.11
CA SER A 169 -37.37 -40.75 25.95
C SER A 169 -38.37 -40.40 27.06
N LYS A 170 -39.57 -40.00 26.66
CA LYS A 170 -40.70 -39.81 27.58
C LYS A 170 -41.01 -41.15 28.25
N GLN A 171 -40.54 -41.34 29.48
CA GLN A 171 -41.01 -42.43 30.35
C GLN A 171 -42.50 -42.19 30.63
N LYS A 172 -43.35 -43.03 30.03
CA LYS A 172 -44.78 -43.11 30.35
C LYS A 172 -44.92 -43.57 31.80
N GLY A 173 -45.41 -42.69 32.67
CA GLY A 173 -45.81 -43.03 34.04
C GLY A 173 -46.87 -44.13 34.04
N ARG A 174 -46.62 -45.18 34.81
CA ARG A 174 -47.55 -46.27 35.11
C ARG A 174 -48.56 -45.75 36.13
N LYS A 175 -49.85 -45.74 35.79
CA LYS A 175 -50.93 -45.51 36.76
C LYS A 175 -50.97 -46.69 37.74
N ILE A 176 -51.01 -46.37 39.04
CA ILE A 176 -51.44 -47.26 40.12
C ILE A 176 -52.88 -46.87 40.45
#